data_AF-A0A932XBZ7-F1
#
_entry.id   AF-A0A932XBZ7-F1
#
_cell.length_a   1.000
_cell.length_b   1.000
_cell.length_c   1.000
_cell.angle_alpha   90.00
_cell.angle_beta   90.00
_cell.angle_gamma   90.00
#
_symmetry.space_group_name_H-M   'P 1'
#
loop_
_entity.id
_entity.type
_entity.pdbx_description
1 polymer ?
#
loop_
_entity_poly.entity_id
_entity_poly.type
_entity_poly.pdbx_seq_one_letter_code
_entity_poly.pdbx_strand_id
1 'polypeptide(L)'
;MTVSVPISELKQHTGLIVSRAVENREDVVIEKYGRDYAVLLSAQRYRELLNAAKNRVRERLREAQEVVHTATKEIPFDEIDEIVHSTIQTSRRERTIQP
;
A
#
# COMPACT_ATOMS: atom_id res chain seq x y z
N MET A 1 -1.22 -6.60 -19.84
CA MET A 1 0.16 -6.74 -20.36
C MET A 1 0.85 -5.41 -20.16
N THR A 2 2.12 -5.41 -19.76
CA THR A 2 2.87 -4.18 -19.44
C THR A 2 3.76 -3.81 -20.62
N VAL A 3 3.75 -2.54 -21.02
CA VAL A 3 4.51 -2.05 -22.18
C VAL A 3 5.28 -0.81 -21.78
N SER A 4 6.59 -0.80 -22.02
CA SER A 4 7.45 0.37 -21.81
C SER A 4 7.50 1.25 -23.05
N VAL A 5 7.42 2.56 -22.85
CA VAL A 5 7.43 3.56 -23.91
C VAL A 5 8.29 4.76 -23.49
N PRO A 6 9.26 5.21 -24.32
CA PRO A 6 10.03 6.41 -24.05
C PRO A 6 9.15 7.66 -24.02
N ILE A 7 9.49 8.64 -23.17
CA ILE A 7 8.78 9.92 -23.08
C ILE A 7 8.75 10.70 -24.41
N SER A 8 9.72 10.48 -25.29
CA SER A 8 9.73 11.07 -26.64
C SER A 8 8.60 10.50 -27.50
N GLU A 9 8.36 9.19 -27.43
CA GLU A 9 7.29 8.52 -28.17
C GLU A 9 5.92 8.90 -27.62
N LEU A 10 5.81 9.07 -26.30
CA LEU A 10 4.62 9.67 -25.68
C LEU A 10 4.26 11.02 -26.29
N LYS A 11 5.24 11.92 -26.43
CA LYS A 11 5.00 13.26 -26.96
C LYS A 11 4.59 13.26 -28.43
N GLN A 12 5.08 12.30 -29.21
CA GLN A 12 4.82 12.20 -30.65
C GLN A 12 3.49 11.46 -30.95
N HIS A 13 3.14 10.48 -30.13
CA HIS A 13 2.02 9.57 -30.37
C HIS A 13 1.08 9.44 -29.16
N THR A 14 0.80 10.56 -28.49
CA THR A 14 -0.03 10.59 -27.27
C THR A 14 -1.35 9.85 -27.42
N GLY A 15 -2.09 10.09 -28.51
CA GLY A 15 -3.40 9.47 -28.74
C GLY A 15 -3.32 7.94 -28.80
N LEU A 16 -2.36 7.41 -29.56
CA LEU A 16 -2.14 5.97 -29.70
C LEU A 16 -1.79 5.33 -28.34
N ILE A 17 -0.93 5.97 -27.57
CA ILE A 17 -0.46 5.46 -26.28
C ILE A 17 -1.58 5.50 -25.24
N VAL A 18 -2.43 6.53 -25.27
CA VAL A 18 -3.63 6.57 -24.44
C VAL A 18 -4.61 5.46 -24.84
N SER A 19 -4.84 5.23 -26.14
CA SER A 19 -5.67 4.11 -26.61
C SER A 19 -5.12 2.76 -26.17
N ARG A 20 -3.81 2.54 -26.16
CA ARG A 20 -3.22 1.31 -25.59
C ARG A 20 -3.58 1.13 -24.11
N ALA A 21 -3.46 2.19 -23.31
CA ALA A 21 -3.79 2.11 -21.89
C ALA A 21 -5.30 1.95 -21.61
N VAL A 22 -6.14 2.59 -22.41
CA VAL A 22 -7.59 2.68 -22.17
C VAL A 22 -8.36 1.55 -22.87
N GLU A 23 -8.12 1.34 -24.17
CA GLU A 23 -8.86 0.40 -25.02
C GLU A 23 -8.27 -1.00 -24.91
N ASN A 24 -6.94 -1.14 -25.04
CA ASN A 24 -6.28 -2.44 -24.96
C ASN A 24 -6.04 -2.91 -23.52
N ARG A 25 -6.33 -2.05 -22.53
CA ARG A 25 -6.10 -2.31 -21.09
C ARG A 25 -4.65 -2.73 -20.80
N GLU A 26 -3.71 -2.10 -21.48
CA GLU A 26 -2.29 -2.29 -21.24
C GLU A 26 -1.80 -1.37 -20.12
N ASP A 27 -0.85 -1.85 -19.32
CA ASP A 27 -0.20 -1.03 -18.30
C ASP A 27 1.01 -0.37 -18.96
N VAL A 28 0.92 0.92 -19.30
CA VAL A 28 1.97 1.59 -20.08
C VAL A 28 2.95 2.29 -19.15
N VAL A 29 4.21 1.85 -19.13
CA VAL A 29 5.30 2.47 -18.38
C VAL A 29 5.96 3.53 -19.26
N ILE A 30 6.07 4.74 -18.75
CA ILE A 30 6.72 5.86 -19.42
C ILE A 30 8.13 5.99 -18.88
N GLU A 31 9.10 5.89 -19.77
CA GLU A 31 10.52 5.95 -19.43
C GLU A 31 11.12 7.31 -19.76
N LYS A 32 11.95 7.83 -18.86
CA LYS A 32 12.73 9.06 -19.06
C LYS A 32 14.20 8.76 -18.77
N TYR A 33 15.05 8.91 -19.78
CA TYR A 33 16.48 8.60 -19.71
C TYR A 33 16.77 7.15 -19.27
N GLY A 34 15.99 6.19 -19.79
CA GLY A 34 16.15 4.76 -19.48
C GLY A 34 15.74 4.35 -18.07
N ARG A 35 14.93 5.19 -17.39
CA ARG A 35 14.36 4.89 -16.08
C ARG A 35 12.85 5.07 -16.10
N ASP A 36 12.16 4.19 -15.38
CA ASP A 36 10.73 4.30 -15.14
C ASP A 36 10.41 5.64 -14.48
N TYR A 37 9.52 6.40 -15.10
CA TYR A 37 9.16 7.74 -14.66
C TYR A 37 7.69 7.85 -14.26
N ALA A 38 6.80 7.26 -15.05
CA ALA A 38 5.37 7.25 -14.78
C ALA A 38 4.72 5.99 -15.33
N VAL A 39 3.50 5.67 -14.88
CA VAL A 39 2.68 4.60 -15.43
C VAL A 39 1.33 5.17 -15.81
N LEU A 40 0.90 4.90 -17.04
CA LEU A 40 -0.42 5.24 -17.56
C LEU A 40 -1.29 3.99 -17.54
N LEU A 41 -2.45 4.11 -16.90
CA LEU A 41 -3.42 3.05 -16.73
C LEU A 41 -4.81 3.55 -17.11
N SER A 42 -5.71 2.65 -17.49
CA SER A 42 -7.13 2.98 -17.51
C SER A 42 -7.64 3.31 -16.09
N ALA A 43 -8.59 4.22 -15.99
CA ALA A 43 -9.20 4.59 -14.71
C ALA A 43 -9.84 3.38 -13.99
N GLN A 44 -10.40 2.44 -14.76
CA GLN A 44 -10.94 1.19 -14.20
C GLN A 44 -9.83 0.35 -13.57
N ARG A 45 -8.74 0.11 -14.30
CA ARG A 45 -7.59 -0.66 -13.82
C ARG A 45 -6.98 -0.06 -12.56
N TYR A 46 -6.84 1.27 -12.52
CA TYR A 46 -6.36 1.98 -11.35
C TYR A 46 -7.26 1.74 -10.11
N ARG A 47 -8.58 1.79 -10.27
CA ARG A 47 -9.53 1.49 -9.17
C ARG A 47 -9.44 0.05 -8.71
N GLU A 48 -9.29 -0.91 -9.62
CA GLU A 48 -9.11 -2.32 -9.28
C GLU A 48 -7.85 -2.52 -8.43
N LEU A 49 -6.72 -1.94 -8.84
CA LEU A 49 -5.47 -1.99 -8.09
C LEU A 49 -5.59 -1.33 -6.72
N LEU A 50 -6.27 -0.18 -6.64
CA LEU A 50 -6.52 0.50 -5.36
C LEU A 50 -7.37 -0.35 -4.41
N ASN A 51 -8.41 -1.00 -4.94
CA ASN A 51 -9.27 -1.89 -4.15
C ASN A 51 -8.52 -3.13 -3.69
N ALA A 52 -7.71 -3.75 -4.57
CA ALA A 52 -6.87 -4.88 -4.23
C ALA A 52 -5.85 -4.52 -3.14
N ALA A 53 -5.21 -3.35 -3.23
CA ALA A 53 -4.29 -2.86 -2.21
C ALA A 53 -4.99 -2.66 -0.85
N LYS A 54 -6.18 -2.04 -0.84
CA LYS A 54 -6.98 -1.86 0.38
C LYS A 54 -7.37 -3.19 1.01
N ASN A 55 -7.78 -4.18 0.19
CA ASN A 55 -8.16 -5.50 0.68
C ASN A 55 -6.97 -6.23 1.29
N ARG A 56 -5.79 -6.17 0.64
CA ARG A 56 -4.57 -6.77 1.18
C ARG A 56 -4.13 -6.17 2.52
N VAL A 57 -4.32 -4.87 2.71
CA VAL A 57 -4.08 -4.20 4.00
C VAL A 57 -5.06 -4.69 5.06
N ARG A 58 -6.35 -4.83 4.71
CA ARG A 58 -7.38 -5.35 5.63
C ARG A 58 -7.11 -6.80 6.03
N GLU A 59 -6.71 -7.64 5.09
CA GLU A 59 -6.32 -9.04 5.36
C GLU A 59 -5.14 -9.10 6.32
N ARG A 60 -4.08 -8.33 6.07
CA ARG A 60 -2.93 -8.26 7.00
C ARG A 60 -3.30 -7.79 8.39
N LEU A 61 -4.20 -6.80 8.50
CA LEU A 61 -4.68 -6.33 9.80
C LEU A 61 -5.51 -7.40 10.51
N ARG A 62 -6.33 -8.15 9.77
CA ARG A 62 -7.13 -9.24 10.32
C ARG A 62 -6.24 -10.41 10.78
N GLU A 63 -5.26 -10.80 9.99
CA GLU A 63 -4.24 -11.79 10.37
C GLU A 63 -3.48 -11.34 11.62
N ALA A 64 -3.04 -10.07 11.67
CA ALA A 64 -2.39 -9.53 12.86
C ALA A 64 -3.32 -9.53 14.08
N GLN A 65 -4.60 -9.19 13.91
CA GLN A 65 -5.60 -9.28 14.97
C GLN A 65 -5.83 -10.71 15.44
N GLU A 66 -5.89 -11.69 14.53
CA GLU A 66 -6.02 -13.11 14.89
C GLU A 66 -4.78 -13.63 15.61
N VAL A 67 -3.57 -13.21 15.21
CA VAL A 67 -2.32 -13.54 15.91
C VAL A 67 -2.32 -12.95 17.32
N VAL A 68 -2.65 -11.66 17.47
CA VAL A 68 -2.73 -11.00 18.78
C VAL A 68 -3.78 -11.69 19.63
N HIS A 69 -4.99 -11.90 19.11
CA HIS A 69 -6.09 -12.54 19.83
C HIS A 69 -5.75 -13.97 20.23
N THR A 70 -5.10 -14.75 19.37
CA THR A 70 -4.64 -16.12 19.71
C THR A 70 -3.57 -16.09 20.79
N ALA A 71 -2.62 -15.16 20.71
CA ALA A 71 -1.56 -14.99 21.70
C ALA A 71 -2.06 -14.48 23.07
N THR A 72 -3.16 -13.71 23.08
CA THR A 72 -3.80 -13.21 24.31
C THR A 72 -4.98 -14.05 24.77
N LYS A 73 -5.38 -15.09 24.03
CA LYS A 73 -6.55 -15.92 24.34
C LYS A 73 -6.45 -16.66 25.68
N GLU A 74 -5.23 -16.96 26.11
CA GLU A 74 -4.94 -17.65 27.38
C GLU A 74 -4.57 -16.68 28.50
N ILE A 75 -4.49 -15.38 28.23
CA ILE A 75 -4.16 -14.35 29.21
C ILE A 75 -5.47 -13.77 29.77
N PRO A 76 -5.72 -13.82 31.09
CA PRO A 76 -6.87 -13.18 31.71
C PRO A 76 -6.92 -11.70 31.35
N PHE A 77 -8.12 -11.17 31.12
CA PHE A 77 -8.32 -9.77 30.70
C PHE A 77 -7.68 -8.77 31.68
N ASP A 78 -7.66 -9.10 32.97
CA ASP A 78 -7.08 -8.29 34.03
C ASP A 78 -5.54 -8.17 33.93
N GLU A 79 -4.85 -9.23 33.47
CA GLU A 79 -3.40 -9.20 33.23
C GLU A 79 -3.03 -8.41 31.97
N ILE A 80 -3.88 -8.45 30.93
CA ILE A 80 -3.68 -7.65 29.71
C ILE A 80 -3.77 -6.16 30.04
N ASP A 81 -4.74 -5.77 30.87
CA ASP A 81 -4.94 -4.38 31.26
C ASP A 81 -3.77 -3.85 32.11
N GLU A 82 -3.21 -4.67 33.01
CA GLU A 82 -1.98 -4.33 33.75
C GLU A 82 -0.74 -4.18 32.84
N ILE A 83 -0.57 -5.06 31.85
CA ILE A 83 0.55 -4.98 30.89
C ILE A 83 0.43 -3.73 30.00
N VAL A 84 -0.76 -3.43 29.50
CA VAL A 84 -1.01 -2.23 28.70
C VAL A 84 -0.82 -0.97 29.54
N HIS A 85 -1.34 -0.95 30.77
CA HIS A 85 -1.25 0.20 31.66
C HIS A 85 0.21 0.48 32.09
N SER A 86 0.98 -0.56 32.43
CA SER A 86 2.41 -0.43 32.75
C SER A 86 3.25 0.04 31.54
N THR A 87 2.95 -0.45 30.34
CA THR A 87 3.66 -0.03 29.11
C THR A 87 3.38 1.44 28.76
N ILE A 88 2.13 1.89 28.93
CA ILE A 88 1.74 3.31 28.75
C ILE A 88 2.44 4.21 29.77
N GLN A 89 2.52 3.79 31.04
CA GLN A 89 3.20 4.56 32.08
C GLN A 89 4.71 4.66 31.83
N THR A 90 5.34 3.57 31.37
CA THR A 90 6.77 3.55 31.03
C THR A 90 7.06 4.47 29.83
N SER A 91 6.23 4.40 28.77
CA SER A 91 6.35 5.28 27.60
C SER A 91 6.16 6.76 27.93
N ARG A 92 5.28 7.09 28.89
CA ARG A 92 5.07 8.47 29.37
C ARG A 92 6.27 8.96 30.19
N ARG A 93 6.89 8.11 31.00
CA ARG A 93 8.12 8.43 31.75
C ARG A 93 9.29 8.68 30.81
N GLU A 94 9.47 7.85 29.78
CA GLU A 94 10.55 8.04 28.78
C GLU A 94 10.42 9.37 28.01
N ARG A 95 9.20 9.77 27.65
CA ARG A 95 8.94 11.10 27.02
C ARG A 95 9.16 12.29 27.95
N THR A 96 9.21 12.08 29.26
CA THR A 96 9.45 13.15 30.25
C THR A 96 10.95 13.28 30.57
N ILE A 97 11.76 12.27 30.21
CA ILE A 97 13.21 12.19 30.51
C ILE A 97 14.06 12.56 29.28
N GLN A 98 13.50 12.56 28.06
CA GLN A 98 14.16 13.13 26.88
C GLN A 98 13.78 14.61 26.69
N PRO A 99 14.70 15.58 26.88
CA PRO A 99 14.53 16.99 26.50
C PRO A 99 14.57 17.19 24.98
#